data_AF-A0A846ARI4-F1
#
_entry.id   AF-A0A846ARI4-F1
#
_cell.length_a   1.000
_cell.length_b   1.000
_cell.length_c   1.000
_cell.angle_alpha   90.00
_cell.angle_beta   90.00
_cell.angle_gamma   90.00
#
_symmetry.space_group_name_H-M   'P 1'
#
loop_
_entity.id
_entity.type
_entity.pdbx_description
1 polymer ?
#
loop_
_entity_poly.entity_id
_entity_poly.type
_entity_poly.pdbx_seq_one_letter_code
_entity_poly.pdbx_strand_id
1 'polypeptide(L)'
;MMRTSKRSVWATGTIVVAVLLPPTILGVLGIDPYQNTIPWLFSTFPWAAIESAAMNTIFLALLSQLSVLTLLNLQLRRQLRLAGESASKALLAGRPSVPTV
;
A
#
# COMPACT_ATOMS: atom_id res chain seq x y z
N MET A 1 0.23 5.16 30.17
CA MET A 1 -0.90 5.82 29.47
C MET A 1 -0.30 6.63 28.31
N MET A 2 -0.67 6.30 27.06
CA MET A 2 0.11 6.59 25.84
C MET A 2 0.02 8.03 25.33
N ARG A 3 1.17 8.69 25.18
CA ARG A 3 1.40 9.98 24.51
C ARG A 3 1.58 9.77 23.00
N THR A 4 0.59 9.21 22.30
CA THR A 4 0.69 8.86 20.86
C THR A 4 -0.09 9.78 19.93
N SER A 5 -0.86 10.73 20.46
CA SER A 5 -1.77 11.60 19.70
C SER A 5 -1.06 12.47 18.63
N LYS A 6 0.22 12.82 18.82
CA LYS A 6 1.00 13.56 17.80
C LYS A 6 1.41 12.69 16.60
N ARG A 7 1.64 11.37 16.80
CA ARG A 7 2.03 10.45 15.72
C ARG A 7 0.86 10.13 14.79
N SER A 8 -0.35 10.00 15.34
CA SER A 8 -1.55 9.79 14.54
C SER A 8 -1.85 11.00 13.65
N VAL A 9 -1.69 12.23 14.16
CA VAL A 9 -1.89 13.45 13.35
C VAL A 9 -0.90 13.51 12.18
N TRP A 10 0.37 13.19 12.40
CA TRP A 10 1.36 13.12 11.32
C TRP A 10 1.04 12.02 10.31
N ALA A 11 0.66 10.83 10.78
CA ALA A 11 0.26 9.74 9.89
C ALA A 11 -0.96 10.12 9.04
N THR A 12 -1.99 10.71 9.63
CA THR A 12 -3.18 11.19 8.91
C THR A 12 -2.81 12.26 7.89
N GLY A 13 -1.98 13.24 8.28
CA GLY A 13 -1.50 14.27 7.35
C GLY A 13 -0.74 13.68 6.16
N THR A 14 0.17 12.73 6.40
CA THR A 14 0.90 12.06 5.32
C THR A 14 -0.02 11.26 4.42
N ILE A 15 -1.02 10.56 4.96
CA ILE A 15 -2.00 9.82 4.15
C ILE A 15 -2.81 10.78 3.28
N VAL A 16 -3.32 11.87 3.87
CA VAL A 16 -4.10 12.88 3.14
C VAL A 16 -3.27 13.49 2.01
N VAL A 17 -2.02 13.87 2.29
CA VAL A 17 -1.10 14.39 1.27
C VAL A 17 -0.84 13.31 0.23
N ALA A 18 -0.50 12.08 0.59
CA ALA A 18 -0.23 10.99 -0.35
C ALA A 18 -1.42 10.65 -1.26
N VAL A 19 -2.66 10.85 -0.77
CA VAL A 19 -3.91 10.66 -1.52
C VAL A 19 -4.18 11.85 -2.46
N LEU A 20 -3.89 13.08 -2.04
CA LEU A 20 -4.14 14.28 -2.84
C LEU A 20 -2.99 14.63 -3.80
N LEU A 21 -1.79 14.13 -3.57
CA LEU A 21 -0.61 14.44 -4.36
C LEU A 21 -0.71 13.92 -5.82
N PRO A 22 -1.15 12.67 -6.08
CA PRO A 22 -1.32 12.18 -7.44
C PRO A 22 -2.28 13.02 -8.31
N PRO A 23 -3.53 13.32 -7.89
CA PRO A 23 -4.44 14.11 -8.72
C PRO A 23 -4.02 15.58 -8.85
N THR A 24 -3.39 16.16 -7.82
CA THR A 24 -2.92 17.56 -7.90
C THR A 24 -1.79 17.72 -8.90
N ILE A 25 -0.85 16.78 -8.96
CA ILE A 25 0.21 16.78 -9.98
C ILE A 25 -0.40 16.64 -11.38
N LEU A 26 -1.32 15.69 -11.59
CA LEU A 26 -1.98 15.52 -12.89
C LEU A 26 -2.73 16.78 -13.33
N GLY A 27 -3.44 17.42 -12.41
CA GLY A 27 -4.13 18.68 -12.66
C GLY A 27 -3.19 19.85 -12.98
N VAL A 28 -2.08 19.99 -12.24
CA VAL A 28 -1.05 21.02 -12.50
C VAL A 28 -0.36 20.81 -13.85
N LEU A 29 -0.18 19.55 -14.27
CA LEU A 29 0.36 19.21 -15.59
C LEU A 29 -0.65 19.42 -16.73
N GLY A 30 -1.90 19.78 -16.44
CA GLY A 30 -2.94 19.97 -17.46
C GLY A 30 -3.38 18.66 -18.13
N ILE A 31 -3.18 17.51 -17.47
CA ILE A 31 -3.59 16.21 -18.01
C ILE A 31 -5.09 16.06 -17.77
N ASP A 32 -5.89 16.26 -18.81
CA ASP A 32 -7.33 16.09 -18.73
C ASP A 32 -7.74 14.60 -18.58
N PRO A 33 -8.65 14.26 -17.66
CA PRO A 33 -9.16 12.90 -17.49
C PRO A 33 -9.97 12.41 -18.70
N TYR A 34 -10.47 13.33 -19.51
CA TYR A 34 -11.22 13.04 -20.73
C TYR A 34 -10.32 12.77 -21.94
N GLN A 35 -9.11 13.35 -21.97
CA GLN A 35 -8.15 13.16 -23.07
C GLN A 35 -7.13 12.05 -22.77
N ASN A 36 -6.73 11.91 -21.51
CA ASN A 36 -5.73 10.95 -21.05
C ASN A 36 -6.21 10.22 -19.80
N THR A 37 -7.04 9.20 -20.01
CA THR A 37 -7.71 8.43 -18.96
C THR A 37 -6.77 7.52 -18.16
N ILE A 38 -5.72 6.98 -18.79
CA ILE A 38 -4.80 6.00 -18.16
C ILE A 38 -4.15 6.53 -16.88
N PRO A 39 -3.47 7.70 -16.86
CA PRO A 39 -2.82 8.19 -15.64
C PRO A 39 -3.83 8.49 -14.51
N TRP A 40 -5.07 8.84 -14.85
CA TRP A 40 -6.12 9.08 -13.87
C TRP A 40 -6.65 7.80 -13.22
N LEU A 41 -6.69 6.67 -13.96
CA LEU A 41 -7.11 5.36 -13.42
C LEU A 41 -6.13 4.77 -12.39
N PHE A 42 -4.86 5.19 -12.43
CA PHE A 42 -3.84 4.82 -11.43
C PHE A 42 -3.67 5.87 -10.33
N SER A 43 -4.39 6.99 -10.41
CA SER A 43 -4.45 8.00 -9.36
C SER A 43 -5.38 7.57 -8.22
N THR A 44 -5.36 8.31 -7.10
CA THR A 44 -6.28 8.06 -5.98
C THR A 44 -7.74 8.35 -6.33
N PHE A 45 -8.00 9.06 -7.43
CA PHE A 45 -9.35 9.38 -7.89
C PHE A 45 -9.65 8.78 -9.27
N PRO A 46 -9.70 7.45 -9.41
CA PRO A 46 -9.88 6.78 -10.70
C PRO A 46 -11.26 7.02 -11.31
N TRP A 47 -12.27 7.27 -10.48
CA TRP A 47 -13.64 7.62 -10.88
C TRP A 47 -13.75 8.84 -11.80
N ALA A 48 -12.82 9.80 -11.70
CA ALA A 48 -12.81 10.98 -12.58
C ALA A 48 -12.60 10.62 -14.06
N ALA A 49 -12.06 9.43 -14.33
CA ALA A 49 -11.80 8.95 -15.68
C ALA A 49 -12.69 7.76 -16.08
N ILE A 50 -13.53 7.23 -15.20
CA ILE A 50 -14.39 6.07 -15.53
C ILE A 50 -15.39 6.41 -16.64
N GLU A 51 -15.91 7.64 -16.67
CA GLU A 51 -16.89 8.08 -17.67
C GLU A 51 -16.29 8.17 -19.08
N SER A 52 -15.01 8.51 -19.19
CA SER A 52 -14.27 8.62 -20.45
C SER A 52 -13.44 7.37 -20.79
N ALA A 53 -13.23 6.47 -19.83
CA ALA A 53 -12.41 5.27 -20.01
C ALA A 53 -13.09 4.21 -20.86
N ALA A 54 -12.35 3.67 -21.82
CA ALA A 54 -12.75 2.42 -22.47
C ALA A 54 -12.84 1.28 -21.43
N MET A 55 -13.89 0.46 -21.50
CA MET A 55 -14.14 -0.64 -20.57
C MET A 55 -12.97 -1.63 -20.46
N ASN A 56 -12.25 -1.87 -21.57
CA ASN A 56 -11.05 -2.70 -21.57
C ASN A 56 -9.92 -2.10 -20.70
N THR A 57 -9.76 -0.78 -20.71
CA THR A 57 -8.77 -0.07 -19.90
C THR A 57 -9.11 -0.15 -18.42
N ILE A 58 -10.38 -0.01 -18.05
CA ILE A 58 -10.85 -0.20 -16.67
C ILE A 58 -10.55 -1.62 -16.20
N PHE A 59 -10.84 -2.62 -17.03
CA PHE A 59 -10.60 -4.02 -16.70
C PHE A 59 -9.12 -4.34 -16.49
N LEU A 60 -8.25 -3.85 -17.37
CA LEU A 60 -6.79 -3.98 -17.22
C LEU A 60 -6.26 -3.25 -15.97
N ALA A 61 -6.79 -2.06 -15.68
CA ALA A 61 -6.43 -1.31 -14.47
C ALA A 61 -6.82 -2.08 -13.20
N LEU A 62 -8.02 -2.68 -13.16
CA LEU A 62 -8.46 -3.53 -12.05
C LEU A 62 -7.56 -4.76 -11.87
N LEU A 63 -7.23 -5.46 -12.96
CA LEU A 63 -6.30 -6.60 -12.91
C LEU A 63 -4.92 -6.19 -12.39
N SER A 64 -4.43 -5.03 -12.83
CA SER A 64 -3.15 -4.48 -12.36
C SER A 64 -3.20 -4.16 -10.86
N GLN A 65 -4.25 -3.50 -10.38
CA GLN A 65 -4.44 -3.19 -8.96
C GLN A 65 -4.49 -4.46 -8.10
N LEU A 66 -5.21 -5.49 -8.53
CA LEU A 66 -5.27 -6.79 -7.83
C LEU A 66 -3.91 -7.49 -7.82
N SER A 67 -3.16 -7.45 -8.93
CA SER A 67 -1.81 -8.00 -9.01
C SER A 67 -0.85 -7.30 -8.04
N VAL A 68 -0.86 -5.97 -8.01
CA VAL A 68 -0.03 -5.19 -7.07
C VAL A 68 -0.42 -5.50 -5.62
N LEU A 69 -1.72 -5.55 -5.31
CA LEU A 69 -2.21 -5.84 -3.96
C LEU A 69 -1.82 -7.24 -3.48
N THR A 70 -1.97 -8.25 -4.35
CA THR A 70 -1.58 -9.63 -4.03
C THR A 70 -0.06 -9.74 -3.83
N LEU A 71 0.74 -9.07 -4.66
CA LEU A 71 2.19 -9.03 -4.52
C LEU A 71 2.61 -8.36 -3.22
N LEU A 72 2.02 -7.21 -2.87
CA LEU A 72 2.30 -6.50 -1.62
C LEU A 72 1.94 -7.36 -0.41
N ASN A 73 0.77 -8.00 -0.44
CA ASN A 73 0.35 -8.93 0.61
C ASN A 73 1.31 -10.12 0.75
N LEU A 74 1.80 -10.66 -0.37
CA LEU A 74 2.80 -11.73 -0.35
C LEU A 74 4.12 -11.27 0.29
N GLN A 75 4.60 -10.07 -0.07
CA GLN A 75 5.80 -9.48 0.50
C GLN A 75 5.65 -9.23 2.00
N LEU A 76 4.53 -8.64 2.43
CA LEU A 76 4.19 -8.45 3.84
C LEU A 76 4.16 -9.79 4.59
N ARG A 77 3.50 -10.82 4.04
CA ARG A 77 3.48 -12.16 4.64
C ARG A 77 4.88 -12.76 4.76
N ARG A 78 5.75 -12.57 3.76
CA ARG A 78 7.15 -13.02 3.82
C ARG A 78 7.93 -12.27 4.91
N GLN A 79 7.78 -10.96 5.01
CA GLN A 79 8.41 -10.16 6.07
C GLN A 79 7.91 -10.55 7.47
N LEU A 80 6.61 -10.75 7.63
CA LEU A 80 6.01 -11.23 8.88
C LEU A 80 6.54 -12.61 9.27
N ARG A 81 6.71 -13.52 8.29
CA ARG A 81 7.29 -14.84 8.54
C ARG A 81 8.76 -14.75 8.99
N LEU A 82 9.57 -13.90 8.37
CA LEU A 82 10.97 -13.67 8.77
C LEU A 82 11.09 -13.04 10.17
N ALA A 83 10.18 -12.11 10.51
CA ALA A 83 10.09 -11.53 11.85
C ALA A 83 9.65 -12.59 12.89
N GLY A 84 8.71 -13.47 12.51
CA GLY A 84 8.27 -14.59 13.34
C GLY A 84 9.35 -15.66 13.55
N GLU A 85 10.17 -15.95 12.54
CA GLU A 85 11.35 -16.82 12.66
C GLU A 85 12.38 -16.25 13.64
N SER A 86 12.52 -14.92 13.71
CA SER A 86 13.44 -14.26 14.64
C SER A 86 12.96 -14.35 16.09
N ALA A 87 11.66 -14.13 16.34
CA ALA A 87 11.07 -14.31 17.67
C ALA A 87 11.06 -15.77 18.12
N SER A 88 10.77 -16.70 17.19
CA SER A 88 10.75 -18.14 17.48
C SER A 88 12.16 -18.70 17.73
N LYS A 89 13.17 -18.23 16.99
CA LYS A 89 14.58 -18.56 17.25
C LYS A 89 15.06 -18.00 18.59
N ALA A 90 14.67 -16.78 18.96
CA ALA A 90 14.99 -16.23 20.28
C ALA A 90 14.35 -17.04 21.41
N LEU A 91 13.12 -17.50 21.23
CA LEU A 91 12.42 -18.37 22.18
C LEU A 91 13.02 -19.78 22.28
N LEU A 92 13.47 -20.37 21.16
CA LEU A 92 14.09 -21.69 21.13
C LEU A 92 15.56 -21.67 21.60
N ALA A 93 16.31 -20.61 21.32
CA ALA A 93 17.66 -20.40 21.85
C ALA A 93 17.67 -20.11 23.37
N GLY A 94 16.54 -19.62 23.91
CA GLY A 94 16.35 -19.40 25.34
C GLY A 94 16.00 -20.65 26.16
N ARG A 95 15.93 -21.85 25.56
CA ARG A 95 15.83 -23.11 26.32
C ARG A 95 17.24 -23.65 26.60
N PRO A 96 17.73 -23.60 27.85
CA PRO A 96 18.98 -24.27 28.21
C PRO A 96 18.79 -25.77 27.98
N SER A 97 19.78 -26.40 27.34
CA SER A 97 19.92 -27.85 27.31
C SER A 97 19.84 -28.38 28.74
N VAL A 98 18.81 -29.18 29.03
CA VAL A 98 18.66 -29.89 30.30
C VAL A 98 19.95 -30.68 30.55
N PRO A 99 20.67 -30.46 31.67
CA PRO A 99 21.86 -31.23 31.97
C PRO A 99 21.41 -32.65 32.31
N THR A 100 21.89 -33.60 31.54
CA THR A 100 21.81 -35.04 31.85
C THR A 100 22.69 -35.32 33.07
N VAL A 101 22.05 -35.71 34.18
CA VAL A 101 22.68 -36.38 35.32
C VAL A 101 22.32 -37.86 35.24
#